data_AF-A0A8X7WRW7-F1
#
_entry.id   AF-A0A8X7WRW7-F1
#
_cell.length_a   1.000
_cell.length_b   1.000
_cell.length_c   1.000
_cell.angle_alpha   90.00
_cell.angle_beta   90.00
_cell.angle_gamma   90.00
#
_symmetry.space_group_name_H-M   'P 1'
#
loop_
_entity.id
_entity.type
_entity.pdbx_description
1 polymer ?
#
loop_
_entity_poly.entity_id
_entity_poly.type
_entity_poly.pdbx_seq_one_letter_code
_entity_poly.pdbx_strand_id
1 'polypeptide(L)'
;MASYVRFSTTIFFCFFLSLSSSQKVTLSLYYEALCPFCADFIVNHLPQIFQNGLISSIDLHLVPWGNTLFQPDGTILCQHGEAECALNAIHACAINAYPDVMKHVGYIYCTERLVLENKLEQWADCFELVGLSRAALDCYINGYGHQLELKYAEETSELNPAHTFVPWVVVNNQPLQENYQNFVMYVCNAYGSNQVPEACMNLNHSLETLSTVNSSVEKLSYSHQVCYANQ
;
A
#
# COMPACT_ATOMS: atom_id res chain seq x y z
N MET A 1 -35.30 -71.98 -9.11
CA MET A 1 -34.13 -71.14 -9.45
C MET A 1 -34.39 -69.76 -8.86
N ALA A 2 -33.71 -69.41 -7.77
CA ALA A 2 -33.80 -68.08 -7.16
C ALA A 2 -32.52 -67.32 -7.50
N SER A 3 -32.65 -66.26 -8.30
CA SER A 3 -31.52 -65.37 -8.65
C SER A 3 -31.45 -64.23 -7.65
N TYR A 4 -30.35 -64.13 -6.92
CA TYR A 4 -30.03 -62.99 -6.06
C TYR A 4 -29.26 -61.94 -6.87
N VAL A 5 -29.83 -60.73 -6.98
CA VAL A 5 -29.14 -59.57 -7.55
C VAL A 5 -28.36 -58.87 -6.43
N ARG A 6 -27.03 -58.80 -6.55
CA ARG A 6 -26.17 -58.04 -5.62
C ARG A 6 -26.09 -56.59 -6.09
N PHE A 7 -26.62 -55.66 -5.30
CA PHE A 7 -26.37 -54.23 -5.48
C PHE A 7 -25.03 -53.86 -4.80
N SER A 8 -24.05 -53.45 -5.60
CA SER A 8 -22.79 -52.89 -5.10
C SER A 8 -22.95 -51.37 -4.97
N THR A 9 -23.14 -50.88 -3.74
CA THR A 9 -23.16 -49.45 -3.44
C THR A 9 -21.73 -48.93 -3.35
N THR A 10 -21.23 -48.35 -4.44
CA THR A 10 -19.96 -47.64 -4.46
C THR A 10 -20.16 -46.27 -3.80
N ILE A 11 -19.70 -46.12 -2.56
CA ILE A 11 -19.71 -44.82 -1.86
C ILE A 11 -18.63 -43.95 -2.51
N PHE A 12 -19.06 -42.99 -3.32
CA PHE A 12 -18.18 -41.98 -3.91
C PHE A 12 -17.86 -40.94 -2.82
N PHE A 13 -16.73 -41.13 -2.14
CA PHE A 13 -16.22 -40.16 -1.17
C PHE A 13 -15.73 -38.94 -1.96
N CYS A 14 -16.60 -37.94 -2.15
CA CYS A 14 -16.19 -36.63 -2.63
C CYS A 14 -15.23 -36.04 -1.59
N PHE A 15 -13.93 -36.19 -1.84
CA PHE A 15 -12.91 -35.35 -1.21
C PHE A 15 -13.18 -33.93 -1.67
N PHE A 16 -13.89 -33.16 -0.84
CA PHE A 16 -13.87 -31.71 -0.92
C PHE A 16 -12.44 -31.27 -0.62
N LEU A 17 -11.63 -31.10 -1.68
CA LEU A 17 -10.41 -30.33 -1.60
C LEU A 17 -10.84 -28.90 -1.26
N SER A 18 -10.82 -28.57 0.02
CA SER A 18 -10.87 -27.19 0.48
C SER A 18 -9.66 -26.49 -0.11
N LEU A 19 -9.85 -25.73 -1.19
CA LEU A 19 -8.88 -24.70 -1.56
C LEU A 19 -8.81 -23.73 -0.39
N SER A 20 -7.80 -23.89 0.47
CA SER A 20 -7.43 -22.85 1.41
C SER A 20 -6.84 -21.72 0.58
N SER A 21 -7.71 -20.81 0.13
CA SER A 21 -7.25 -19.48 -0.26
C SER A 21 -6.58 -18.92 0.98
N SER A 22 -5.25 -18.78 0.95
CA SER A 22 -4.54 -18.01 1.97
C SER A 22 -5.14 -16.61 1.95
N GLN A 23 -5.88 -16.26 3.01
CA GLN A 23 -6.53 -14.97 3.09
C GLN A 23 -5.45 -13.93 3.34
N LYS A 24 -5.13 -13.17 2.30
CA LYS A 24 -4.19 -12.07 2.41
C LYS A 24 -4.82 -10.89 3.14
N VAL A 25 -4.01 -10.18 3.91
CA VAL A 25 -4.40 -8.91 4.53
C VAL A 25 -4.18 -7.78 3.51
N THR A 26 -5.17 -6.92 3.33
CA THR A 26 -5.01 -5.72 2.50
C THR A 26 -4.30 -4.64 3.32
N LEU A 27 -3.22 -4.10 2.76
CA LEU A 27 -2.52 -2.92 3.26
C LEU A 27 -2.64 -1.82 2.21
N SER A 28 -3.42 -0.78 2.50
CA SER A 28 -3.58 0.37 1.60
C SER A 28 -2.82 1.58 2.14
N LEU A 29 -2.11 2.28 1.25
CA LEU A 29 -1.47 3.56 1.51
C LEU A 29 -2.06 4.62 0.58
N TYR A 30 -2.71 5.62 1.16
CA TYR A 30 -3.15 6.84 0.48
C TYR A 30 -2.12 7.94 0.76
N TYR A 31 -1.60 8.54 -0.30
CA TYR A 31 -0.45 9.43 -0.22
C TYR A 31 -0.45 10.50 -1.33
N GLU A 32 0.42 11.50 -1.17
CA GLU A 32 0.73 12.52 -2.16
C GLU A 32 2.22 12.50 -2.46
N ALA A 33 2.57 12.59 -3.74
CA ALA A 33 3.92 12.36 -4.19
C ALA A 33 4.94 13.44 -3.77
N LEU A 34 4.51 14.64 -3.35
CA LEU A 34 5.41 15.68 -2.82
C LEU A 34 5.21 15.96 -1.32
N CYS A 35 4.38 15.18 -0.63
CA CYS A 35 4.33 15.25 0.82
C CYS A 35 5.59 14.62 1.42
N PRO A 36 6.45 15.37 2.15
CA PRO A 36 7.72 14.84 2.67
C PRO A 36 7.53 13.65 3.63
N PHE A 37 6.38 13.57 4.31
CA PHE A 37 6.06 12.47 5.23
C PHE A 37 5.53 11.23 4.51
N CYS A 38 4.88 11.41 3.35
CA CYS A 38 4.56 10.29 2.47
C CYS A 38 5.84 9.71 1.87
N ALA A 39 6.74 10.59 1.40
CA ALA A 39 8.04 10.21 0.89
C ALA A 39 8.86 9.45 1.94
N ASP A 40 8.92 9.96 3.18
CA ASP A 40 9.58 9.29 4.29
C ASP A 40 8.96 7.91 4.58
N PHE A 41 7.63 7.81 4.62
CA PHE A 41 6.96 6.52 4.80
C PHE A 41 7.33 5.52 3.71
N ILE A 42 7.29 5.92 2.43
CA ILE A 42 7.59 5.05 1.29
C ILE A 42 9.07 4.65 1.26
N VAL A 43 9.98 5.55 1.65
CA VAL A 43 11.42 5.32 1.54
C VAL A 43 12.00 4.62 2.78
N ASN A 44 11.48 4.91 3.97
CA ASN A 44 12.09 4.47 5.23
C ASN A 44 11.24 3.46 6.01
N HIS A 45 9.92 3.42 5.82
CA HIS A 45 9.03 2.52 6.57
C HIS A 45 8.52 1.36 5.71
N LEU A 46 7.94 1.65 4.55
CA LEU A 46 7.36 0.66 3.64
C LEU A 46 8.35 -0.45 3.23
N PRO A 47 9.66 -0.22 3.01
CA PRO A 47 10.59 -1.29 2.62
C PRO A 47 10.66 -2.46 3.59
N GLN A 48 10.26 -2.27 4.85
CA GLN A 48 10.25 -3.33 5.86
C GLN A 48 9.45 -4.56 5.40
N ILE A 49 8.32 -4.39 4.69
CA ILE A 49 7.48 -5.51 4.23
C ILE A 49 8.14 -6.34 3.13
N PHE A 50 9.06 -5.74 2.37
CA PHE A 50 9.83 -6.44 1.36
C PHE A 50 11.01 -7.17 2.01
N GLN A 51 11.70 -6.49 2.93
CA GLN A 51 12.88 -7.02 3.63
C GLN A 51 12.55 -8.25 4.49
N ASN A 52 11.42 -8.23 5.20
CA ASN A 52 10.99 -9.35 6.05
C ASN A 52 10.12 -10.39 5.33
N GLY A 53 9.85 -10.21 4.04
CA GLY A 53 9.04 -11.12 3.23
C GLY A 53 7.52 -11.02 3.42
N LEU A 54 7.02 -10.11 4.27
CA LEU A 54 5.59 -9.92 4.53
C LEU A 54 4.79 -9.56 3.28
N ILE A 55 5.42 -8.93 2.28
CA ILE A 55 4.82 -8.62 0.98
C ILE A 55 4.17 -9.83 0.30
N SER A 56 4.72 -11.03 0.51
CA SER A 56 4.16 -12.28 -0.04
C SER A 56 2.79 -12.65 0.53
N SER A 57 2.50 -12.17 1.74
CA SER A 57 1.28 -12.49 2.48
C SER A 57 0.23 -11.38 2.36
N ILE A 58 0.59 -10.16 1.97
CA ILE A 58 -0.37 -9.05 1.85
C ILE A 58 -0.78 -8.78 0.40
N ASP A 59 -1.87 -8.02 0.28
CA ASP A 59 -2.21 -7.28 -0.94
C ASP A 59 -1.92 -5.80 -0.67
N LEU A 60 -0.80 -5.32 -1.20
CA LEU A 60 -0.40 -3.91 -1.10
C LEU A 60 -1.17 -3.09 -2.14
N HIS A 61 -1.86 -2.07 -1.69
CA HIS A 61 -2.61 -1.14 -2.54
C HIS A 61 -2.08 0.28 -2.34
N LEU A 62 -1.69 0.93 -3.42
CA LEU A 62 -1.12 2.29 -3.39
C LEU A 62 -2.09 3.25 -4.09
N VAL A 63 -2.39 4.37 -3.44
CA VAL A 63 -3.36 5.36 -3.91
C VAL A 63 -2.70 6.76 -3.93
N PRO A 64 -2.06 7.15 -5.05
CA PRO A 64 -1.45 8.46 -5.23
C PRO A 64 -2.54 9.51 -5.54
N TRP A 65 -3.11 10.09 -4.50
CA TRP A 65 -4.13 11.14 -4.60
C TRP A 65 -4.09 12.04 -3.35
N GLY A 66 -4.27 11.45 -2.17
CA GLY A 66 -4.26 12.12 -0.87
C GLY A 66 -5.17 13.35 -0.79
N ASN A 67 -4.63 14.50 -0.39
CA ASN A 67 -5.37 15.75 -0.17
C ASN A 67 -5.67 16.53 -1.46
N THR A 68 -5.54 15.90 -2.63
CA THR A 68 -5.86 16.50 -3.93
C THR A 68 -7.36 16.81 -4.04
N LEU A 69 -7.70 17.96 -4.61
CA LEU A 69 -9.06 18.45 -4.77
C LEU A 69 -9.41 18.70 -6.24
N PHE A 70 -10.69 18.57 -6.58
CA PHE A 70 -11.22 19.06 -7.86
C PHE A 70 -11.78 20.47 -7.72
N GLN A 71 -11.40 21.34 -8.65
CA GLN A 71 -12.09 22.61 -8.88
C GLN A 71 -13.41 22.38 -9.64
N PRO A 72 -14.37 23.32 -9.58
CA PRO A 72 -15.64 23.19 -10.29
C PRO A 72 -15.52 23.03 -11.81
N ASP A 73 -14.41 23.45 -12.40
CA ASP A 73 -14.11 23.30 -13.83
C ASP A 73 -13.43 21.97 -14.19
N GLY A 74 -13.21 21.09 -13.20
CA GLY A 74 -12.53 19.80 -13.35
C GLY A 74 -11.02 19.86 -13.18
N THR A 75 -10.44 21.02 -12.92
CA THR A 75 -9.00 21.15 -12.67
C THR A 75 -8.61 20.44 -11.37
N ILE A 76 -7.53 19.66 -11.42
CA ILE A 76 -6.94 18.99 -10.25
C ILE A 76 -6.02 19.97 -9.53
N LEU A 77 -6.24 20.16 -8.23
CA LEU A 77 -5.42 21.00 -7.36
C LEU A 77 -4.76 20.15 -6.28
N CYS A 78 -3.43 20.08 -6.30
CA CYS A 78 -2.64 19.38 -5.31
C CYS A 78 -1.99 20.39 -4.33
N GLN A 79 -1.73 19.98 -3.09
CA GLN A 79 -1.25 20.88 -2.04
C GLN A 79 0.12 21.47 -2.34
N HIS A 80 0.97 20.72 -3.04
CA HIS A 80 2.33 21.10 -3.39
C HIS A 80 2.48 21.53 -4.86
N GLY A 81 1.36 21.86 -5.52
CA GLY A 81 1.32 22.45 -6.87
C GLY A 81 1.36 21.43 -8.01
N GLU A 82 1.54 21.93 -9.25
CA GLU A 82 1.40 21.13 -10.47
C GLU A 82 2.39 19.96 -10.58
N ALA A 83 3.58 20.10 -9.98
CA ALA A 83 4.58 19.03 -9.97
C ALA A 83 4.09 17.80 -9.18
N GLU A 84 3.34 18.02 -8.08
CA GLU A 84 2.71 16.94 -7.33
C GLU A 84 1.61 16.27 -8.14
N CYS A 85 0.72 17.05 -8.77
CA CYS A 85 -0.33 16.48 -9.62
C CYS A 85 0.25 15.65 -10.76
N ALA A 86 1.30 16.16 -11.42
CA ALA A 86 1.99 15.41 -12.47
C ALA A 86 2.57 14.10 -11.93
N LEU A 87 3.23 14.13 -10.77
CA LEU A 87 3.87 12.94 -10.20
C LEU A 87 2.83 11.93 -9.66
N ASN A 88 1.72 12.39 -9.05
CA ASN A 88 0.59 11.55 -8.66
C ASN A 88 0.03 10.80 -9.88
N ALA A 89 -0.23 11.50 -10.99
CA ALA A 89 -0.69 10.89 -12.23
C ALA A 89 0.32 9.88 -12.81
N ILE A 90 1.62 10.17 -12.73
CA ILE A 90 2.67 9.26 -13.19
C ILE A 90 2.78 8.03 -12.28
N HIS A 91 2.64 8.17 -10.96
CA HIS A 91 2.56 7.05 -10.01
C HIS A 91 1.34 6.17 -10.28
N ALA A 92 0.17 6.78 -10.50
CA ALA A 92 -1.04 6.08 -10.92
C ALA A 92 -0.81 5.27 -12.20
N CYS A 93 -0.19 5.90 -13.20
CA CYS A 93 0.19 5.24 -14.44
C CYS A 93 1.21 4.11 -14.24
N ALA A 94 2.17 4.25 -13.33
CA ALA A 94 3.13 3.20 -13.00
C ALA A 94 2.45 1.98 -12.37
N ILE A 95 1.53 2.19 -11.44
CA ILE A 95 0.73 1.13 -10.81
C ILE A 95 -0.09 0.40 -11.87
N ASN A 96 -0.76 1.13 -12.76
CA ASN A 96 -1.58 0.54 -13.83
C ASN A 96 -0.73 -0.18 -14.90
N ALA A 97 0.37 0.42 -15.34
CA ALA A 97 1.21 -0.13 -16.42
C ALA A 97 2.07 -1.32 -15.96
N TYR A 98 2.39 -1.41 -14.67
CA TYR A 98 3.27 -2.44 -14.11
C TYR A 98 2.58 -3.19 -12.98
N PRO A 99 1.75 -4.21 -13.27
CA PRO A 99 1.05 -5.00 -12.26
C PRO A 99 1.97 -5.76 -11.28
N ASP A 100 3.25 -5.94 -11.64
CA ASP A 100 4.27 -6.46 -10.75
C ASP A 100 4.58 -5.44 -9.65
N VAL A 101 4.29 -5.80 -8.40
CA VAL A 101 4.48 -4.93 -7.23
C VAL A 101 5.93 -4.46 -7.08
N MET A 102 6.91 -5.29 -7.39
CA MET A 102 8.32 -4.90 -7.28
C MET A 102 8.67 -3.80 -8.28
N LYS A 103 8.01 -3.81 -9.45
CA LYS A 103 8.25 -2.84 -10.52
C LYS A 103 7.68 -1.48 -10.19
N HIS A 104 6.36 -1.39 -9.93
CA HIS A 104 5.76 -0.08 -9.66
C HIS A 104 6.23 0.50 -8.33
N VAL A 105 6.40 -0.32 -7.28
CA VAL A 105 6.94 0.16 -6.00
C VAL A 105 8.39 0.60 -6.16
N GLY A 106 9.20 -0.12 -6.95
CA GLY A 106 10.58 0.29 -7.22
C GLY A 106 10.66 1.69 -7.85
N TYR A 107 9.80 1.97 -8.82
CA TYR A 107 9.71 3.30 -9.43
C TYR A 107 9.25 4.37 -8.44
N ILE A 108 8.16 4.13 -7.71
CA ILE A 108 7.61 5.05 -6.72
C ILE A 108 8.67 5.36 -5.66
N TYR A 109 9.29 4.33 -5.06
CA TYR A 109 10.40 4.45 -4.12
C TYR A 109 11.53 5.33 -4.66
N CYS A 110 11.94 5.13 -5.91
CA CYS A 110 13.00 5.91 -6.53
C CYS A 110 12.63 7.39 -6.62
N THR A 111 11.42 7.71 -7.08
CA THR A 111 10.96 9.10 -7.19
C THR A 111 10.75 9.77 -5.83
N GLU A 112 10.21 9.05 -4.84
CA GLU A 112 10.01 9.57 -3.48
C GLU A 112 11.35 9.84 -2.78
N ARG A 113 12.38 9.03 -3.04
CA ARG A 113 13.74 9.34 -2.59
C ARG A 113 14.26 10.64 -3.20
N LEU A 114 13.98 10.90 -4.49
CA LEU A 114 14.37 12.17 -5.11
C LEU A 114 13.65 13.37 -4.49
N VAL A 115 12.41 13.20 -4.02
CA VAL A 115 11.67 14.23 -3.27
C VAL A 115 12.39 14.55 -1.96
N LEU A 116 12.76 13.52 -1.18
CA LEU A 116 13.54 13.70 0.07
C LEU A 116 14.91 14.35 -0.18
N GLU A 117 15.54 14.05 -1.31
CA GLU A 117 16.84 14.62 -1.70
C GLU A 117 16.74 16.00 -2.36
N ASN A 118 15.53 16.52 -2.59
CA ASN A 118 15.27 17.74 -3.35
C ASN A 118 15.92 17.72 -4.75
N LYS A 119 15.71 16.62 -5.48
CA LYS A 119 16.21 16.33 -6.82
C LYS A 119 15.11 15.84 -7.78
N LEU A 120 13.89 16.36 -7.60
CA LEU A 120 12.72 15.90 -8.33
C LEU A 120 12.90 16.02 -9.86
N GLU A 121 13.74 16.93 -10.35
CA GLU A 121 14.05 17.08 -11.77
C GLU A 121 14.60 15.81 -12.43
N GLN A 122 15.11 14.85 -11.65
CA GLN A 122 15.64 13.57 -12.10
C GLN A 122 14.59 12.44 -12.10
N TRP A 123 13.31 12.73 -11.87
CA TRP A 123 12.26 11.71 -11.74
C TRP A 123 12.21 10.71 -12.91
N ALA A 124 12.49 11.18 -14.13
CA ALA A 124 12.44 10.34 -15.33
C ALA A 124 13.56 9.29 -15.36
N ASP A 125 14.71 9.57 -14.73
CA ASP A 125 15.85 8.65 -14.64
C ASP A 125 15.47 7.38 -13.86
N CYS A 126 14.47 7.47 -12.97
CA CYS A 126 13.96 6.33 -12.22
C CYS A 126 13.42 5.22 -13.14
N PHE A 127 12.89 5.52 -14.34
CA PHE A 127 12.47 4.47 -15.27
C PHE A 127 13.65 3.58 -15.68
N GLU A 128 14.78 4.20 -16.03
CA GLU A 128 15.97 3.47 -16.42
C GLU A 128 16.61 2.74 -15.24
N LEU A 129 16.71 3.41 -14.09
CA LEU A 129 17.32 2.85 -12.87
C LEU A 129 16.60 1.59 -12.37
N VAL A 130 15.28 1.51 -12.53
CA VAL A 130 14.50 0.33 -12.12
C VAL A 130 14.13 -0.60 -13.28
N GLY A 131 14.71 -0.37 -14.46
CA GLY A 131 14.57 -1.24 -15.63
C GLY A 131 13.16 -1.28 -16.21
N LEU A 132 12.44 -0.16 -16.17
CA LEU A 132 11.08 -0.02 -16.69
C LEU A 132 11.04 0.60 -18.07
N SER A 133 10.02 0.20 -18.83
CA SER A 133 9.71 0.79 -20.13
C SER A 133 9.14 2.20 -19.99
N ARG A 134 8.76 2.81 -21.13
CA ARG A 134 8.04 4.08 -21.15
C ARG A 134 6.53 3.95 -20.92
N ALA A 135 5.99 2.75 -20.66
CA ALA A 135 4.53 2.53 -20.61
C ALA A 135 3.78 3.47 -19.63
N ALA A 136 4.35 3.72 -18.45
CA ALA A 136 3.76 4.68 -17.50
C ALA A 136 3.84 6.13 -18.00
N LEU A 137 4.93 6.51 -18.65
CA LEU A 137 5.08 7.83 -19.27
C LEU A 137 4.09 8.00 -20.44
N ASP A 138 3.91 6.97 -21.27
CA ASP A 138 2.97 7.00 -22.38
C ASP A 138 1.52 7.09 -21.88
N CYS A 139 1.20 6.41 -20.77
CA CYS A 139 -0.07 6.54 -20.03
C CYS A 139 -0.32 7.96 -19.51
N TYR A 140 0.72 8.63 -19.03
CA TYR A 140 0.61 10.01 -18.58
C TYR A 140 0.40 10.96 -19.78
N ILE A 141 1.23 10.85 -20.81
CA ILE A 141 1.20 11.71 -22.01
C ILE A 141 -0.12 11.59 -22.77
N ASN A 142 -0.70 10.40 -22.86
CA ASN A 142 -1.97 10.19 -23.57
C ASN A 142 -3.22 10.60 -22.77
N GLY A 143 -3.04 11.10 -21.55
CA GLY A 143 -4.12 11.56 -20.67
C GLY A 143 -4.85 10.44 -19.91
N TYR A 144 -4.44 9.17 -20.02
CA TYR A 144 -5.05 8.08 -19.26
C TYR A 144 -4.79 8.21 -17.75
N GLY A 145 -3.67 8.84 -17.36
CA GLY A 145 -3.38 9.20 -15.97
C GLY A 145 -4.54 9.94 -15.28
N HIS A 146 -5.17 10.90 -15.97
CA HIS A 146 -6.31 11.63 -15.43
C HIS A 146 -7.52 10.73 -15.11
N GLN A 147 -7.74 9.68 -15.91
CA GLN A 147 -8.82 8.71 -15.64
C GLN A 147 -8.51 7.83 -14.43
N LEU A 148 -7.23 7.55 -14.18
CA LEU A 148 -6.80 6.81 -12.98
C LEU A 148 -6.94 7.69 -11.74
N GLU A 149 -6.55 8.96 -11.84
CA GLU A 149 -6.74 9.95 -10.79
C GLU A 149 -8.21 10.11 -10.39
N LEU A 150 -9.14 10.16 -11.35
CA LEU A 150 -10.58 10.20 -11.05
C LEU A 150 -11.05 8.98 -10.24
N LYS A 151 -10.52 7.78 -10.53
CA LYS A 151 -10.85 6.57 -9.76
C LYS A 151 -10.26 6.62 -8.35
N TYR A 152 -9.02 7.08 -8.22
CA TYR A 152 -8.40 7.22 -6.90
C TYR A 152 -9.04 8.32 -6.07
N ALA A 153 -9.56 9.37 -6.69
CA ALA A 153 -10.35 10.38 -6.00
C ALA A 153 -11.67 9.82 -5.47
N GLU A 154 -12.39 9.05 -6.29
CA GLU A 154 -13.61 8.35 -5.87
C GLU A 154 -13.30 7.41 -4.69
N GLU A 155 -12.30 6.54 -4.83
CA GLU A 155 -11.87 5.62 -3.76
C GLU A 155 -11.48 6.36 -2.48
N THR A 156 -10.70 7.43 -2.59
CA THR A 156 -10.28 8.24 -1.43
C THR A 156 -11.46 8.93 -0.75
N SER A 157 -12.48 9.34 -1.52
CA SER A 157 -13.70 9.97 -0.99
C SER A 157 -14.60 9.01 -0.21
N GLU A 158 -14.46 7.70 -0.45
CA GLU A 158 -15.21 6.65 0.25
C GLU A 158 -14.58 6.23 1.58
N LEU A 159 -13.40 6.76 1.92
CA LEU A 159 -12.75 6.51 3.20
C LEU A 159 -13.66 6.86 4.37
N ASN A 160 -13.79 5.93 5.31
CA ASN A 160 -14.59 6.11 6.53
C ASN A 160 -13.82 5.65 7.78
N PRO A 161 -13.45 6.57 8.70
CA PRO A 161 -13.58 8.02 8.57
C PRO A 161 -12.79 8.57 7.36
N ALA A 162 -13.23 9.72 6.87
CA ALA A 162 -12.45 10.48 5.89
C ALA A 162 -11.06 10.76 6.45
N HIS A 163 -10.04 10.66 5.61
CA HIS A 163 -8.67 10.98 6.01
C HIS A 163 -8.56 12.48 6.36
N THR A 164 -7.80 12.80 7.40
CA THR A 164 -7.54 14.19 7.83
C THR A 164 -6.10 14.62 7.56
N PHE A 165 -5.27 13.68 7.10
CA PHE A 165 -3.88 13.88 6.73
C PHE A 165 -3.40 12.71 5.85
N VAL A 166 -2.23 12.88 5.25
CA VAL A 166 -1.44 11.82 4.62
C VAL A 166 -0.02 11.74 5.20
N PRO A 167 0.66 10.59 5.20
CA PRO A 167 0.21 9.29 4.68
C PRO A 167 -0.96 8.71 5.50
N TRP A 168 -1.98 8.21 4.82
CA TRP A 168 -3.13 7.55 5.46
C TRP A 168 -3.07 6.05 5.19
N VAL A 169 -2.83 5.28 6.25
CA VAL A 169 -2.61 3.83 6.16
C VAL A 169 -3.84 3.08 6.67
N VAL A 170 -4.27 2.10 5.89
CA VAL A 170 -5.45 1.27 6.17
C VAL A 170 -5.08 -0.20 6.11
N VAL A 171 -5.46 -0.97 7.14
CA VAL A 171 -5.29 -2.43 7.18
C VAL A 171 -6.67 -3.07 7.26
N ASN A 172 -7.06 -3.88 6.27
CA ASN A 172 -8.41 -4.48 6.17
C ASN A 172 -9.54 -3.48 6.48
N ASN A 173 -9.55 -2.34 5.77
CA ASN A 173 -10.52 -1.24 5.96
C ASN A 173 -10.49 -0.57 7.35
N GLN A 174 -9.48 -0.85 8.18
CA GLN A 174 -9.26 -0.17 9.46
C GLN A 174 -8.16 0.89 9.31
N PRO A 175 -8.48 2.19 9.33
CA PRO A 175 -7.46 3.23 9.29
C PRO A 175 -6.67 3.24 10.60
N LEU A 176 -5.34 3.34 10.48
CA LEU A 176 -4.43 3.32 11.62
C LEU A 176 -4.31 4.67 12.33
N GLN A 177 -4.77 5.74 11.67
CA GLN A 177 -4.64 7.13 12.12
C GLN A 177 -3.18 7.43 12.51
N GLU A 178 -2.93 8.01 13.68
CA GLU A 178 -1.61 8.40 14.15
C GLU A 178 -0.66 7.21 14.37
N ASN A 179 -1.18 5.97 14.42
CA ASN A 179 -0.38 4.75 14.57
C ASN A 179 0.12 4.19 13.22
N TYR A 180 0.01 4.94 12.13
CA TYR A 180 0.34 4.47 10.78
C TYR A 180 1.76 3.88 10.64
N GLN A 181 2.74 4.39 11.39
CA GLN A 181 4.12 3.86 11.39
C GLN A 181 4.21 2.43 11.94
N ASN A 182 3.24 2.00 12.76
CA ASN A 182 3.18 0.65 13.32
C ASN A 182 2.46 -0.36 12.39
N PHE A 183 2.22 -0.02 11.12
CA PHE A 183 1.42 -0.81 10.18
C PHE A 183 1.79 -2.29 10.10
N VAL A 184 3.08 -2.65 10.21
CA VAL A 184 3.51 -4.06 10.20
C VAL A 184 2.89 -4.85 11.35
N MET A 185 2.84 -4.26 12.56
CA MET A 185 2.18 -4.88 13.70
C MET A 185 0.68 -5.07 13.44
N TYR A 186 0.00 -4.07 12.87
CA TYR A 186 -1.42 -4.15 12.55
C TYR A 186 -1.71 -5.21 11.48
N VAL A 187 -0.88 -5.29 10.43
CA VAL A 187 -0.96 -6.34 9.41
C VAL A 187 -0.83 -7.72 10.07
N CYS A 188 0.18 -7.90 10.94
CA CYS A 188 0.40 -9.17 11.62
C CYS A 188 -0.75 -9.55 12.56
N ASN A 189 -1.30 -8.59 13.30
CA ASN A 189 -2.45 -8.80 14.19
C ASN A 189 -3.75 -9.08 13.42
N ALA A 190 -3.85 -8.66 12.16
CA ALA A 190 -4.99 -8.98 11.31
C ALA A 190 -5.01 -10.46 10.87
N TYR A 191 -3.88 -11.17 10.98
CA TYR A 191 -3.87 -12.63 10.85
C TYR A 191 -4.36 -13.27 12.14
N GLY A 192 -5.39 -14.10 12.05
CA GLY A 192 -5.82 -14.95 13.17
C GLY A 192 -4.73 -15.96 13.59
N SER A 193 -4.88 -16.53 14.79
CA SER A 193 -3.85 -17.35 15.45
C SER A 193 -3.31 -18.55 14.68
N ASN A 194 -4.00 -19.02 13.62
CA ASN A 194 -3.61 -20.19 12.84
C ASN A 194 -3.09 -19.87 11.42
N GLN A 195 -2.96 -18.58 11.06
CA GLN A 195 -2.58 -18.15 9.71
C GLN A 195 -1.48 -17.08 9.71
N VAL A 196 -0.78 -16.88 10.84
CA VAL A 196 0.25 -15.85 10.99
C VAL A 196 1.44 -16.16 10.07
N PRO A 197 1.82 -15.24 9.15
CA PRO A 197 3.00 -15.41 8.31
C PRO A 197 4.28 -15.53 9.14
N GLU A 198 5.28 -16.28 8.65
CA GLU A 198 6.61 -16.37 9.31
C GLU A 198 7.23 -14.99 9.52
N ALA A 199 7.05 -14.07 8.56
CA ALA A 199 7.47 -12.68 8.65
C ALA A 199 6.98 -11.99 9.94
N CYS A 200 5.78 -12.34 10.43
CA CYS A 200 5.18 -11.79 11.65
C CYS A 200 5.69 -12.44 12.94
N MET A 201 6.16 -13.68 12.89
CA MET A 201 6.70 -14.37 14.08
C MET A 201 8.00 -13.72 14.56
N ASN A 202 8.81 -13.22 13.64
CA ASN A 202 10.09 -12.57 13.92
C ASN A 202 9.95 -11.18 14.56
N LEU A 203 8.81 -10.50 14.36
CA LEU A 203 8.53 -9.20 15.00
C LEU A 203 8.26 -9.32 16.51
N ASN A 204 7.52 -10.34 16.94
CA ASN A 204 7.18 -10.53 18.35
C ASN A 204 8.44 -10.74 19.21
N HIS A 205 9.42 -11.50 18.71
CA HIS A 205 10.70 -11.68 19.40
C HIS A 205 11.48 -10.37 19.55
N SER A 206 11.46 -9.49 18.55
CA SER A 206 12.16 -8.21 18.60
C SER A 206 11.48 -7.22 19.55
N LEU A 207 10.14 -7.17 19.56
CA LEU A 207 9.38 -6.30 20.47
C LEU A 207 9.47 -6.75 21.94
N GLU A 208 9.49 -8.05 22.22
CA GLU A 208 9.74 -8.60 23.56
C GLU A 208 11.16 -8.26 24.06
N THR A 209 12.16 -8.28 23.18
CA THR A 209 13.52 -7.84 23.54
C THR A 209 13.67 -6.33 23.71
N LEU A 210 12.91 -5.49 22.99
CA LEU A 210 12.95 -4.03 23.18
C LEU A 210 12.17 -3.59 24.43
N SER A 211 11.05 -4.22 24.73
CA SER A 211 10.24 -3.93 25.92
C SER A 211 10.93 -4.31 27.23
N THR A 212 11.82 -5.31 27.19
CA THR A 212 12.72 -5.64 28.33
C THR A 212 13.88 -4.67 28.50
N VAL A 213 14.21 -3.85 27.49
CA VAL A 213 15.30 -2.86 27.52
C VAL A 213 14.82 -1.44 27.81
N ASN A 214 13.60 -1.06 27.39
CA ASN A 214 13.11 0.33 27.46
C ASN A 214 12.01 0.56 28.53
N SER A 215 12.27 0.20 29.79
CA SER A 215 11.43 0.66 30.91
C SER A 215 11.66 2.13 31.31
N SER A 216 12.31 2.94 30.47
CA SER A 216 12.59 4.35 30.75
C SER A 216 12.83 5.14 29.46
N VAL A 217 11.77 5.45 28.72
CA VAL A 217 11.82 6.52 27.72
C VAL A 217 10.55 7.37 27.85
N GLU A 218 10.77 8.64 28.13
CA GLU A 218 9.76 9.68 28.31
C GLU A 218 8.87 9.84 27.08
N LYS A 219 7.61 10.18 27.36
CA LYS A 219 6.58 10.55 26.40
C LYS A 219 6.97 11.87 25.72
N LEU A 220 7.80 11.81 24.69
CA LEU A 220 8.02 12.96 23.82
C LEU A 220 6.73 13.19 23.03
N SER A 221 6.12 14.35 23.25
CA SER A 221 5.02 14.87 22.43
C SER A 221 5.54 15.12 21.01
N TYR A 222 5.62 14.07 20.20
CA TYR A 222 5.94 14.18 18.78
C TYR A 222 4.73 14.81 18.09
N SER A 223 4.91 16.00 17.51
CA SER A 223 3.99 16.47 16.49
C SER A 223 3.94 15.40 15.41
N HIS A 224 2.75 14.86 15.10
CA HIS A 224 2.62 13.86 14.04
C HIS A 224 3.15 14.48 12.74
N GLN A 225 4.14 13.80 12.17
CA GLN A 225 4.81 14.16 10.93
C GLN A 225 3.91 13.72 9.77
N VAL A 226 2.99 14.61 9.35
CA VAL A 226 1.96 14.34 8.34
C VAL A 226 1.65 15.62 7.54
N CYS A 227 1.13 15.47 6.31
CA CYS A 227 0.55 16.56 5.54
C CYS A 227 -0.96 16.59 5.79
N TYR A 228 -1.45 17.60 6.51
CA TYR A 228 -2.86 17.71 6.86
C TYR A 228 -3.71 18.07 5.64
N ALA A 229 -4.87 17.44 5.53
CA ALA A 229 -5.89 17.85 4.58
C ALA A 229 -6.30 19.29 4.90
N ASN A 230 -6.37 20.13 3.85
CA ASN A 230 -6.94 21.47 4.01
C ASN A 230 -8.44 21.30 4.29
N GLN A 231 -8.89 21.76 5.47
CA GLN A 231 -10.31 21.77 5.86
C GLN A 231 -11.12 22.77 5.05
#